data_AF-A0A5N9CX30-F1
#
_entry.id   AF-A0A5N9CX30-F1
#
_cell.length_a   1.000
_cell.length_b   1.000
_cell.length_c   1.000
_cell.angle_alpha   90.00
_cell.angle_beta   90.00
_cell.angle_gamma   90.00
#
_symmetry.space_group_name_H-M   'P 1'
#
loop_
_entity.id
_entity.type
_entity.pdbx_description
1 polymer ?
#
loop_
_entity_poly.entity_id
_entity_poly.type
_entity_poly.pdbx_seq_one_letter_code
_entity_poly.pdbx_strand_id
1 'polypeptide(L)'
;MTIETLRHAIKIRYLLAVVVFAVLAAVACSSDPTATAEPATSEQPASQSSTEGGSEAVAMLQLPNIADTVERVRPAVVSIVARTVSRDRFGRQSTGFGSGT
;
A
#
# COMPACT_ATOMS: atom_id res chain seq x y z
N MET A 1 57.55 5.39 21.71
CA MET A 1 56.18 4.92 21.39
C MET A 1 56.20 3.40 21.44
N THR A 2 55.51 2.77 22.38
CA THR A 2 55.58 1.31 22.62
C THR A 2 54.58 0.56 21.74
N ILE A 3 54.90 -0.67 21.32
CA ILE A 3 54.07 -1.50 20.42
C ILE A 3 52.63 -1.68 20.95
N GLU A 4 52.46 -1.67 22.27
CA GLU A 4 51.15 -1.77 22.93
C GLU A 4 50.28 -0.54 22.68
N THR A 5 50.85 0.67 22.75
CA THR A 5 50.12 1.91 22.45
C THR A 5 49.65 1.96 21.00
N LEU A 6 50.46 1.44 20.07
CA LEU A 6 50.09 1.34 18.65
C LEU A 6 48.94 0.33 18.44
N ARG A 7 49.00 -0.83 19.10
CA ARG A 7 47.95 -1.86 19.04
C ARG A 7 46.62 -1.35 19.60
N HIS A 8 46.66 -0.61 20.70
CA HIS A 8 45.47 0.03 21.27
C HIS A 8 44.88 1.10 20.35
N ALA A 9 45.72 1.95 19.77
CA ALA A 9 45.26 2.98 18.82
C ALA A 9 44.58 2.35 17.59
N ILE A 10 45.11 1.24 17.08
CA ILE A 10 44.51 0.50 15.94
C ILE A 10 43.15 -0.09 16.36
N LYS A 11 43.08 -0.77 17.51
CA LYS A 11 41.81 -1.34 18.02
C LYS A 11 40.73 -0.28 18.22
N ILE A 12 41.09 0.88 18.77
CA ILE A 12 40.15 1.99 18.98
C ILE A 12 39.62 2.52 17.64
N ARG A 13 40.48 2.66 16.63
CA ARG A 13 40.05 3.10 15.28
C ARG A 13 39.10 2.10 14.63
N TYR A 14 39.37 0.80 14.76
CA TYR A 14 38.46 -0.23 14.26
C TYR A 14 37.12 -0.22 14.98
N LEU A 15 37.13 -0.11 16.32
CA LEU A 15 35.90 0.00 17.11
C LEU A 15 35.08 1.22 16.69
N LEU A 16 35.73 2.38 16.52
CA LEU A 16 35.06 3.60 16.10
C LEU A 16 34.47 3.46 14.69
N ALA A 17 35.19 2.86 13.75
CA ALA A 17 34.69 2.60 12.40
C ALA A 17 33.46 1.66 12.42
N VAL A 18 33.48 0.61 13.24
CA VAL A 18 32.35 -0.33 13.38
C VAL A 18 31.12 0.39 13.96
N VAL A 19 31.31 1.22 14.99
CA VAL A 19 30.22 2.01 15.59
C VAL A 19 29.61 2.97 14.57
N VAL A 20 30.43 3.70 13.81
CA VAL A 20 29.95 4.61 12.76
C VAL A 20 29.16 3.84 11.68
N PHE A 21 29.66 2.68 11.25
CA PHE A 21 28.96 1.85 10.27
C PHE A 21 27.60 1.35 10.79
N ALA A 22 27.53 0.91 12.05
CA ALA A 22 26.28 0.48 12.67
C ALA A 22 25.25 1.60 12.76
N VAL A 23 25.67 2.82 13.11
CA VAL A 23 24.79 4.01 13.15
C VAL A 23 24.25 4.33 11.75
N LEU A 24 25.10 4.29 10.72
CA LEU A 24 24.68 4.53 9.34
C LEU A 24 23.67 3.50 8.85
N ALA A 25 23.88 2.22 9.19
CA ALA A 25 22.95 1.14 8.84
C ALA A 25 21.58 1.31 9.52
N ALA A 26 21.56 1.68 10.81
CA ALA A 26 20.32 1.93 11.53
C ALA A 26 19.51 3.09 10.91
N VAL A 27 20.17 4.19 10.51
CA VAL A 27 19.52 5.34 9.86
C VAL A 27 19.01 5.01 8.45
N ALA A 28 19.64 4.08 7.74
CA ALA A 28 19.14 3.60 6.45
C ALA A 28 17.89 2.71 6.62
N CYS A 29 17.89 1.86 7.64
CA CYS A 29 16.80 0.92 7.92
C CYS A 29 15.61 1.54 8.65
N SER A 30 15.72 2.73 9.26
CA SER A 30 14.60 3.40 9.94
C SER A 30 13.62 4.11 9.01
N SER A 31 13.55 3.72 7.74
CA SER A 31 12.59 4.28 6.79
C SER A 31 11.21 3.70 7.12
N ASP A 32 10.37 4.50 7.79
CA ASP A 32 9.00 4.17 8.13
C ASP A 32 8.21 3.88 6.83
N PRO A 33 7.72 2.64 6.60
CA PRO A 33 6.83 2.41 5.48
C PRO A 33 5.53 3.15 5.79
N THR A 34 5.21 4.16 4.96
CA THR A 34 3.90 4.82 5.03
C THR A 34 2.81 3.75 4.99
N ALA A 35 2.10 3.58 6.10
CA ALA A 35 1.00 2.63 6.20
C ALA A 35 -0.08 3.02 5.18
N THR A 36 -0.26 2.16 4.18
CA THR A 36 -1.43 2.20 3.30
C THR A 36 -2.66 1.99 4.18
N ALA A 37 -3.51 3.00 4.33
CA ALA A 37 -4.80 2.85 4.99
C ALA A 37 -5.63 1.82 4.21
N GLU A 38 -5.95 0.71 4.87
CA GLU A 38 -6.88 -0.29 4.39
C GLU A 38 -8.26 0.37 4.19
N PRO A 39 -8.91 0.24 3.03
CA PRO A 39 -10.24 0.80 2.83
C PRO A 39 -11.24 0.08 3.75
N ALA A 40 -11.95 0.89 4.55
CA ALA A 40 -12.97 0.40 5.47
C ALA A 40 -14.03 -0.43 4.73
N THR A 41 -14.19 -1.69 5.13
CA THR A 41 -15.29 -2.54 4.69
C THR A 41 -16.58 -2.00 5.30
N SER A 42 -17.45 -1.44 4.46
CA SER A 42 -18.80 -1.02 4.84
C SER A 42 -19.66 -2.26 5.08
N GLU A 43 -20.19 -2.40 6.29
CA GLU A 43 -21.16 -3.43 6.66
C GLU A 43 -22.45 -3.25 5.83
N GLN A 44 -22.88 -4.31 5.15
CA GLN A 44 -24.15 -4.36 4.41
C GLN A 44 -25.25 -4.96 5.30
N PRO A 45 -26.43 -4.34 5.45
CA PRO A 45 -27.54 -4.93 6.19
C PRO A 45 -28.17 -6.13 5.46
N ALA A 46 -28.70 -7.05 6.27
CA ALA A 46 -29.18 -8.38 5.91
C ALA A 46 -30.43 -8.45 5.00
N SER A 47 -30.47 -9.55 4.26
CA SER A 47 -31.60 -10.34 3.72
C SER A 47 -33.02 -9.74 3.70
N GLN A 48 -33.62 -9.73 2.51
CA GLN A 48 -35.07 -9.89 2.34
C GLN A 48 -35.37 -11.04 1.38
N SER A 49 -35.89 -12.12 1.96
CA SER A 49 -36.60 -13.18 1.25
C SER A 49 -38.02 -12.68 0.97
N SER A 50 -38.45 -12.74 -0.28
CA SER A 50 -39.86 -12.62 -0.65
C SER A 50 -40.20 -13.72 -1.65
N THR A 51 -40.86 -14.75 -1.13
CA THR A 51 -41.58 -15.77 -1.89
C THR A 51 -42.81 -15.12 -2.53
N GLU A 52 -42.93 -15.16 -3.85
CA GLU A 52 -44.22 -15.00 -4.54
C GLU A 52 -44.23 -15.88 -5.79
N GLY A 53 -45.10 -16.89 -5.75
CA GLY A 53 -45.37 -17.78 -6.86
C GLY A 53 -46.34 -17.14 -7.85
N GLY A 54 -46.11 -17.36 -9.13
CA GLY A 54 -47.07 -17.08 -10.19
C GLY A 54 -46.43 -16.65 -11.51
N SER A 55 -46.62 -17.48 -12.54
CA SER A 55 -46.41 -17.19 -13.96
C SER A 55 -45.03 -17.52 -14.56
N GLU A 56 -44.76 -18.82 -14.72
CA GLU A 56 -43.62 -19.35 -15.50
C GLU A 56 -43.71 -19.09 -17.02
N ALA A 57 -44.73 -18.38 -17.53
CA ALA A 57 -44.96 -18.23 -18.98
C ALA A 57 -44.48 -16.88 -19.58
N VAL A 58 -44.03 -15.91 -18.78
CA VAL A 58 -43.54 -14.60 -19.27
C VAL A 58 -42.04 -14.39 -19.02
N ALA A 59 -41.38 -15.34 -18.33
CA ALA A 59 -40.00 -15.22 -17.88
C ALA A 59 -38.93 -15.54 -18.95
N MET A 60 -39.30 -16.02 -20.15
CA MET A 60 -38.33 -16.53 -21.13
C MET A 60 -37.85 -15.51 -22.19
N LEU A 61 -38.42 -14.30 -22.23
CA LEU A 61 -38.06 -13.27 -23.24
C LEU A 61 -37.63 -11.92 -22.64
N GLN A 62 -37.73 -11.74 -21.32
CA GLN A 62 -37.15 -10.57 -20.66
C GLN A 62 -35.65 -10.81 -20.48
N LEU A 63 -34.88 -10.39 -21.48
CA LEU A 63 -33.44 -10.26 -21.32
C LEU A 63 -33.18 -9.24 -20.20
N PRO A 64 -32.29 -9.55 -19.25
CA PRO A 64 -31.90 -8.62 -18.21
C PRO A 64 -31.47 -7.28 -18.83
N ASN A 65 -32.09 -6.20 -18.39
CA ASN A 65 -31.71 -4.87 -18.85
C ASN A 65 -30.35 -4.50 -18.25
N ILE A 66 -29.37 -4.28 -19.13
CA ILE A 66 -28.02 -3.91 -18.71
C ILE A 66 -27.99 -2.55 -18.01
N ALA A 67 -28.95 -1.64 -18.29
CA ALA A 67 -29.03 -0.33 -17.66
C ALA A 67 -29.25 -0.44 -16.14
N ASP A 68 -30.13 -1.34 -15.71
CA ASP A 68 -30.47 -1.55 -14.30
C ASP A 68 -29.27 -2.17 -13.55
N THR A 69 -28.52 -3.05 -14.23
CA THR A 69 -27.30 -3.65 -13.68
C THR A 69 -26.19 -2.60 -13.54
N VAL A 70 -26.02 -1.73 -14.54
CA VAL A 70 -25.02 -0.66 -14.52
C VAL A 70 -25.35 0.41 -13.47
N GLU A 71 -26.62 0.74 -13.26
CA GLU A 71 -27.02 1.63 -12.16
C GLU A 71 -26.73 1.02 -10.79
N ARG A 72 -26.96 -0.29 -10.63
CA ARG A 72 -26.68 -1.00 -9.38
C ARG A 72 -25.19 -1.15 -9.09
N VAL A 73 -24.35 -1.38 -10.10
CA VAL A 73 -22.91 -1.63 -9.95
C VAL A 73 -22.07 -0.35 -10.00
N ARG A 74 -22.60 0.74 -10.59
CA ARG A 74 -21.93 2.05 -10.68
C ARG A 74 -21.28 2.53 -9.37
N PRO A 75 -21.94 2.51 -8.20
CA PRO A 75 -21.32 2.97 -6.96
C PRO A 75 -20.20 2.05 -6.43
N ALA A 76 -20.09 0.82 -6.93
CA ALA A 76 -19.09 -0.15 -6.50
C ALA A 76 -17.79 -0.13 -7.33
N VAL A 77 -17.75 0.60 -8.45
CA VAL A 77 -16.57 0.67 -9.34
C VAL A 77 -15.82 1.97 -9.09
N VAL A 78 -14.55 1.86 -8.72
CA VAL A 78 -13.68 3.01 -8.40
C VAL A 78 -12.45 2.96 -9.29
N SER A 79 -11.95 4.13 -9.71
CA SER A 79 -10.63 4.24 -10.33
C SER A 79 -9.66 4.82 -9.33
N ILE A 80 -8.55 4.11 -9.13
CA ILE A 80 -7.49 4.52 -8.21
C ILE A 80 -6.37 5.17 -9.03
N VAL A 81 -6.05 6.42 -8.70
CA VAL A 81 -4.89 7.14 -9.25
C VAL A 81 -3.86 7.32 -8.15
N ALA A 82 -2.66 6.82 -8.37
CA ALA A 82 -1.55 6.91 -7.44
C ALA A 82 -0.45 7.84 -7.98
N ARG A 83 0.08 8.69 -7.11
CA ARG A 83 1.29 9.49 -7.37
C ARG A 83 2.38 9.08 -6.39
N THR A 84 3.51 8.62 -6.92
CA THR A 84 4.68 8.29 -6.12
C THR A 84 5.65 9.47 -6.17
N VAL A 85 6.06 9.97 -5.00
CA VAL A 85 7.09 11.01 -4.88
C VAL A 85 8.24 10.44 -4.08
N SER A 86 9.40 10.32 -4.73
CA SER A 86 10.65 9.96 -4.05
C SER A 86 11.50 11.22 -3.87
N ARG A 87 12.18 11.34 -2.73
CA ARG A 87 13.11 12.46 -2.46
C ARG A 87 14.45 11.91 -1.97
N ASP A 88 15.53 12.34 -2.61
CA ASP A 88 16.87 11.96 -2.20
C ASP A 88 17.38 12.84 -1.04
N ARG A 89 18.56 12.49 -0.49
CA ARG A 89 19.21 13.24 0.59
C ARG A 89 19.69 14.63 0.17
N PHE A 90 19.76 14.90 -1.14
CA PHE A 90 20.10 16.21 -1.72
C PHE A 90 18.85 17.03 -2.06
N GLY A 91 17.67 16.52 -1.71
CA GLY A 91 16.39 17.19 -1.91
C GLY A 91 15.83 17.10 -3.34
N ARG A 92 16.47 16.36 -4.26
CA ARG A 92 15.94 16.12 -5.60
C ARG A 92 14.73 15.23 -5.51
N GLN A 93 13.72 15.51 -6.32
CA GLN A 93 12.47 14.77 -6.35
C GLN A 93 12.37 13.98 -7.66
N SER A 94 11.89 12.73 -7.57
CA SER A 94 11.43 11.97 -8.73
C SER A 94 9.95 11.63 -8.55
N THR A 95 9.16 11.79 -9.61
CA THR A 95 7.72 11.52 -9.57
C THR A 95 7.34 10.39 -10.50
N GLY A 96 6.49 9.48 -10.03
CA GLY A 96 5.86 8.43 -10.84
C GLY A 96 4.34 8.49 -10.71
N PHE A 97 3.65 7.92 -11.70
CA PHE A 97 2.19 7.84 -11.74
C PHE A 97 1.76 6.40 -12.00
N GLY A 98 0.71 5.96 -11.31
CA GLY A 98 0.08 4.65 -11.49
C GLY A 98 -1.44 4.79 -11.51
N SER A 99 -2.11 3.85 -12.16
CA SER A 99 -3.57 3.81 -12.30
C SER A 99 -4.05 2.36 -12.21
N GLY A 100 -5.19 2.15 -11.57
CA GLY A 100 -5.85 0.86 -11.45
C GLY A 100 -7.37 0.99 -11.31
N THR A 101 -8.05 -0.15 -11.44
CA THR A 101 -9.49 -0.33 -11.24
C THR A 101 -9.71 -1.48 -10.28
#